data_AF-A0A6L6Q9S1-F1
#
_entry.id   AF-A0A6L6Q9S1-F1
#
_cell.length_a   1.000
_cell.length_b   1.000
_cell.length_c   1.000
_cell.angle_alpha   90.00
_cell.angle_beta   90.00
_cell.angle_gamma   90.00
#
_symmetry.space_group_name_H-M   'P 1'
#
loop_
_entity.id
_entity.type
_entity.pdbx_description
1 polymer ?
#
loop_
_entity_poly.entity_id
_entity_poly.type
_entity_poly.pdbx_seq_one_letter_code
_entity_poly.pdbx_strand_id
1 'polypeptide(L)'
;ALLPVQSWFFENAFAAAQHWNQSFLVRTPALDVERLRAALAQVVAQHDAFRLRFHGGMQHYDAAAPVEALRMLDVGALDETRLQDVLTQWQSGFDLAEGPLYSLGYLHGYADG
;
A
#
# COMPACT_ATOMS: atom_id res chain seq x y z
N ALA A 1 14.77 -11.30 -14.31
CA ALA A 1 14.44 -12.62 -13.69
C ALA A 1 14.02 -12.39 -12.25
N LEU A 2 13.23 -13.29 -11.67
CA LEU A 2 12.81 -13.21 -10.27
C LEU A 2 13.98 -13.51 -9.30
N LEU A 3 13.95 -12.88 -8.13
CA LEU A 3 14.78 -13.25 -6.99
C LEU A 3 14.28 -14.56 -6.37
N PRO A 4 15.13 -15.32 -5.64
CA PRO A 4 14.74 -16.62 -5.07
C PRO A 4 13.45 -16.59 -4.23
N VAL A 5 13.28 -15.56 -3.38
CA VAL A 5 12.06 -15.41 -2.57
C VAL A 5 10.82 -15.11 -3.41
N GLN A 6 10.97 -14.41 -4.54
CA GLN A 6 9.87 -14.12 -5.45
C GLN A 6 9.50 -15.37 -6.25
N SER A 7 10.48 -16.14 -6.73
CA SER A 7 10.22 -17.44 -7.37
C SER A 7 9.45 -18.36 -6.43
N TRP A 8 9.92 -18.50 -5.19
CA TRP A 8 9.21 -19.25 -4.15
C TRP A 8 7.77 -18.76 -3.97
N PHE A 9 7.56 -17.43 -3.88
CA PHE A 9 6.22 -16.86 -3.72
C PHE A 9 5.26 -17.27 -4.85
N PHE A 10 5.69 -17.16 -6.11
CA PHE A 10 4.86 -17.53 -7.26
C PHE A 10 4.68 -19.05 -7.42
N GLU A 11 5.66 -19.86 -7.02
CA GLU A 11 5.58 -21.33 -7.04
C GLU A 11 4.57 -21.88 -6.02
N ASN A 12 4.32 -21.17 -4.91
CA ASN A 12 3.36 -21.61 -3.88
C ASN A 12 1.89 -21.43 -4.28
N ALA A 13 1.59 -20.72 -5.38
CA ALA A 13 0.25 -20.55 -5.93
C ALA A 13 -0.83 -20.18 -4.89
N PHE A 14 -0.55 -19.18 -4.04
CA PHE A 14 -1.49 -18.70 -3.02
C PHE A 14 -2.85 -18.32 -3.63
N ALA A 15 -3.95 -18.71 -2.97
CA ALA A 15 -5.31 -18.46 -3.46
C ALA A 15 -5.64 -16.97 -3.68
N ALA A 16 -4.99 -16.08 -2.94
CA ALA A 16 -5.09 -14.62 -3.09
C ALA A 16 -3.70 -13.99 -2.99
N ALA A 17 -2.79 -14.32 -3.91
CA ALA A 17 -1.43 -13.81 -3.94
C ALA A 17 -1.35 -12.28 -3.86
N GLN A 18 -2.32 -11.58 -4.45
CA GLN A 18 -2.44 -10.12 -4.40
C GLN A 18 -2.84 -9.53 -3.04
N HIS A 19 -3.20 -10.38 -2.08
CA HIS A 19 -3.54 -9.99 -0.71
C HIS A 19 -2.56 -10.63 0.29
N TRP A 20 -1.27 -10.68 -0.08
CA TRP A 20 -0.19 -11.18 0.76
C TRP A 20 0.72 -10.01 1.19
N ASN A 21 0.22 -9.20 2.11
CA ASN A 21 0.77 -7.87 2.38
C ASN A 21 1.28 -7.73 3.82
N GLN A 22 2.19 -6.78 4.01
CA GLN A 22 2.59 -6.30 5.34
C GLN A 22 2.14 -4.86 5.50
N SER A 23 1.62 -4.53 6.68
CA SER A 23 1.13 -3.19 7.00
C SER A 23 1.50 -2.81 8.43
N PHE A 24 1.58 -1.50 8.68
CA PHE A 24 1.85 -0.92 9.98
C PHE A 24 1.10 0.40 10.12
N LEU A 25 0.68 0.72 11.33
CA LEU A 25 0.14 2.03 11.68
C LEU A 25 1.14 2.78 12.56
N VAL A 26 1.29 4.07 12.29
CA VAL A 26 2.12 4.97 13.09
C VAL A 26 1.24 6.07 13.65
N ARG A 27 1.19 6.18 14.98
CA ARG A 27 0.48 7.27 15.66
C ARG A 27 1.33 8.53 15.63
N THR A 28 0.72 9.65 15.23
CA THR A 28 1.38 10.96 15.14
C THR A 28 0.45 12.04 15.70
N PRO A 29 0.96 13.21 16.09
CA PRO A 29 0.14 14.42 16.17
C PRO A 29 -0.48 14.73 14.80
N ALA A 30 -1.49 15.61 14.76
CA ALA A 30 -2.09 16.03 13.50
C ALA A 30 -1.02 16.53 12.51
N LEU A 31 -0.98 15.91 11.33
CA LEU A 31 -0.04 16.24 10.26
C LEU A 31 -0.67 17.23 9.29
N ASP A 32 0.18 18.07 8.70
CA ASP A 32 -0.16 18.80 7.49
C ASP A 32 -0.23 17.81 6.31
N VAL A 33 -1.43 17.67 5.75
CA VAL A 33 -1.73 16.69 4.70
C VAL A 33 -0.95 16.97 3.42
N GLU A 34 -0.74 18.23 3.06
CA GLU A 34 -0.03 18.59 1.84
C GLU A 34 1.47 18.31 1.98
N ARG A 35 2.04 18.59 3.15
CA ARG A 35 3.42 18.21 3.46
C ARG A 35 3.60 16.69 3.48
N LEU A 36 2.62 15.95 4.01
CA LEU A 36 2.63 14.49 4.00
C LEU A 36 2.59 13.94 2.57
N ARG A 37 1.69 14.45 1.71
CA ARG A 37 1.62 14.08 0.28
C ARG A 37 2.96 14.33 -0.42
N ALA A 38 3.57 15.49 -0.21
CA ALA A 38 4.86 15.83 -0.80
C ALA A 38 5.99 14.91 -0.32
N ALA A 39 6.04 14.59 0.98
CA ALA A 39 7.05 13.68 1.53
C ALA A 39 6.88 12.25 0.98
N LEU A 40 5.65 11.73 0.93
CA LEU A 40 5.36 10.40 0.38
C LEU A 40 5.73 10.31 -1.10
N ALA A 41 5.46 11.36 -1.88
CA ALA A 41 5.87 11.40 -3.29
C ALA A 41 7.40 11.31 -3.44
N GLN A 42 8.18 11.94 -2.56
CA GLN A 42 9.64 11.83 -2.58
C GLN A 42 10.13 10.42 -2.21
N VAL A 43 9.53 9.80 -1.19
CA VAL A 43 9.85 8.42 -0.80
C VAL A 43 9.57 7.46 -1.97
N VAL A 44 8.40 7.58 -2.60
CA VAL A 44 8.05 6.73 -3.75
C VAL A 44 8.98 6.98 -4.94
N ALA A 45 9.34 8.23 -5.21
CA ALA A 45 10.26 8.56 -6.30
C ALA A 45 11.68 7.96 -6.08
N GLN A 46 12.15 7.96 -4.84
CA GLN A 46 13.48 7.48 -4.44
C GLN A 46 13.61 5.95 -4.45
N HIS A 47 12.51 5.22 -4.21
CA HIS A 47 12.54 3.77 -4.03
C HIS A 47 11.81 3.03 -5.17
N ASP A 48 12.57 2.45 -6.09
CA ASP A 48 12.04 1.71 -7.25
C ASP A 48 11.09 0.56 -6.88
N ALA A 49 11.20 0.01 -5.66
CA ALA A 49 10.34 -1.06 -5.20
C ALA A 49 8.84 -0.73 -5.27
N PHE A 50 8.44 0.53 -5.14
CA PHE A 50 7.03 0.96 -5.29
C PHE A 50 6.52 0.86 -6.74
N ARG A 51 7.44 0.80 -7.71
CA ARG A 51 7.18 0.66 -9.14
C ARG A 51 7.41 -0.77 -9.65
N LEU A 52 7.63 -1.72 -8.74
CA LEU A 52 7.87 -3.12 -9.08
C LEU A 52 6.60 -3.74 -9.71
N ARG A 53 6.81 -4.55 -10.75
CA ARG A 53 5.78 -5.30 -11.49
C ARG A 53 6.29 -6.70 -11.81
N PHE A 54 5.38 -7.66 -11.92
CA PHE A 54 5.68 -9.07 -12.18
C PHE A 54 4.86 -9.58 -13.36
N HIS A 55 5.54 -9.97 -14.45
CA HIS A 55 4.89 -10.52 -15.62
C HIS A 55 5.75 -11.64 -16.24
N GLY A 56 5.12 -12.75 -16.61
CA GLY A 56 5.81 -13.86 -17.31
C GLY A 56 7.02 -14.43 -16.57
N GLY A 57 6.99 -14.49 -15.23
CA GLY A 57 8.13 -14.97 -14.43
C GLY A 57 9.32 -14.00 -14.40
N MET A 58 9.08 -12.72 -14.68
CA MET A 58 10.09 -11.67 -14.60
C MET A 58 9.58 -10.50 -13.75
N GLN A 59 10.47 -9.92 -12.96
CA GLN A 59 10.26 -8.60 -12.40
C GLN A 59 10.74 -7.51 -13.37
N HIS A 60 10.08 -6.36 -13.33
CA HIS A 60 10.54 -5.11 -13.94
C HIS A 60 10.06 -3.91 -13.10
N TYR A 61 10.60 -2.73 -13.40
CA TYR A 61 10.21 -1.48 -12.77
C TYR A 61 9.51 -0.61 -13.80
N ASP A 62 8.25 -0.25 -13.55
CA ASP A 62 7.49 0.63 -14.42
C ASP A 62 7.80 2.10 -14.11
N ALA A 63 8.63 2.73 -14.94
CA ALA A 63 9.01 4.12 -14.78
C ALA A 63 7.84 5.11 -14.91
N ALA A 64 6.73 4.69 -15.55
CA ALA A 64 5.52 5.49 -15.72
C ALA A 64 4.50 5.26 -14.59
N ALA A 65 4.76 4.34 -13.66
CA ALA A 65 3.85 4.05 -12.56
C ALA A 65 3.57 5.31 -11.73
N PRO A 66 2.29 5.67 -11.52
CA PRO A 66 1.95 6.84 -10.74
C PRO A 66 2.22 6.62 -9.25
N VAL A 67 2.33 7.72 -8.50
CA VAL A 67 2.29 7.67 -7.04
C VAL A 67 0.85 7.48 -6.61
N GLU A 68 0.58 6.42 -5.84
CA GLU A 68 -0.74 6.20 -5.25
C GLU A 68 -1.19 7.37 -4.39
N ALA A 69 -2.47 7.74 -4.54
CA ALA A 69 -3.05 8.82 -3.78
C ALA A 69 -3.14 8.46 -2.28
N LEU A 70 -2.75 9.39 -1.42
CA LEU A 70 -2.99 9.27 0.02
C LEU A 70 -4.50 9.22 0.28
N ARG A 71 -4.96 8.06 0.78
CA ARG A 71 -6.32 7.83 1.22
C ARG A 71 -6.55 8.52 2.56
N MET A 72 -7.68 9.21 2.67
CA MET A 72 -8.07 9.92 3.88
C MET A 72 -9.25 9.19 4.51
N LEU A 73 -9.21 8.98 5.82
CA LEU A 73 -10.33 8.39 6.56
C LEU A 73 -10.57 9.16 7.85
N ASP A 74 -11.77 9.70 7.99
CA ASP A 74 -12.28 10.17 9.27
C ASP A 74 -12.80 8.96 10.05
N VAL A 75 -12.18 8.66 11.19
CA VAL A 75 -12.56 7.54 12.05
C VAL A 75 -13.54 7.94 13.14
N GLY A 76 -13.83 9.23 13.32
CA GLY A 76 -14.63 9.73 14.45
C GLY A 76 -16.08 9.21 14.48
N ALA A 77 -16.60 8.78 13.33
CA ALA A 77 -17.94 8.20 13.20
C ALA A 77 -17.94 6.68 12.96
N LEU A 78 -16.77 6.04 12.95
CA LEU A 78 -16.65 4.61 12.66
C LEU A 78 -16.55 3.80 13.95
N ASP A 79 -17.30 2.70 14.00
CA ASP A 79 -17.03 1.65 14.97
C ASP A 79 -15.79 0.83 14.55
N GLU A 80 -15.29 0.01 15.47
CA GLU A 80 -14.09 -0.80 15.24
C GLU A 80 -14.26 -1.78 14.08
N THR A 81 -15.44 -2.38 13.91
CA THR A 81 -15.72 -3.31 12.82
C THR A 81 -15.63 -2.62 11.47
N ARG A 82 -16.23 -1.45 11.32
CA ARG A 82 -16.16 -0.68 10.06
C ARG A 82 -14.78 -0.14 9.78
N LEU A 83 -14.04 0.26 10.82
CA LEU A 83 -12.64 0.61 10.65
C LEU A 83 -11.82 -0.59 10.11
N GLN A 84 -11.99 -1.77 10.70
CA GLN A 84 -11.30 -2.99 10.24
C GLN A 84 -11.68 -3.37 8.80
N ASP A 85 -12.96 -3.26 8.43
CA ASP A 85 -13.43 -3.54 7.07
C ASP A 85 -12.75 -2.61 6.05
N VAL A 86 -12.73 -1.29 6.33
CA VAL A 86 -12.10 -0.30 5.44
C VAL A 86 -10.60 -0.54 5.32
N LEU A 87 -9.90 -0.82 6.43
CA LEU A 87 -8.46 -1.10 6.41
C LEU A 87 -8.11 -2.41 5.71
N THR A 88 -8.98 -3.42 5.82
CA THR A 88 -8.86 -4.68 5.05
C THR A 88 -9.04 -4.41 3.56
N GLN A 89 -10.01 -3.57 3.19
CA GLN A 89 -10.22 -3.18 1.81
C GLN A 89 -9.01 -2.42 1.23
N TRP A 90 -8.35 -1.57 2.02
CA TRP A 90 -7.16 -0.83 1.58
C TRP A 90 -5.93 -1.72 1.38
N GLN A 91 -5.91 -2.92 1.98
CA GLN A 91 -4.90 -3.95 1.75
C GLN A 91 -5.30 -4.92 0.64
N SER A 92 -6.44 -4.69 -0.03
CA SER A 92 -6.92 -5.52 -1.13
C SER A 92 -6.79 -4.79 -2.48
N GLY A 93 -6.93 -5.54 -3.58
CA GLY A 93 -7.01 -4.95 -4.93
C GLY A 93 -5.67 -4.55 -5.53
N PHE A 94 -4.54 -4.99 -4.97
CA PHE A 94 -3.26 -4.91 -5.65
C PHE A 94 -3.26 -5.80 -6.89
N ASP A 95 -2.49 -5.40 -7.89
CA ASP A 95 -2.27 -6.18 -9.10
C ASP A 95 -0.76 -6.43 -9.22
N LEU A 96 -0.35 -7.70 -9.22
CA LEU A 96 1.08 -8.04 -9.28
C LEU A 96 1.71 -7.67 -10.62
N ALA A 97 0.93 -7.60 -11.70
CA ALA A 97 1.38 -7.31 -13.05
C ALA A 97 1.33 -5.82 -13.39
N GLU A 98 0.25 -5.13 -12.99
CA GLU A 98 -0.01 -3.72 -13.36
C GLU A 98 0.16 -2.74 -12.18
N GLY A 99 0.23 -3.26 -10.96
CA GLY A 99 0.28 -2.48 -9.73
C GLY A 99 -1.05 -1.79 -9.38
N PRO A 100 -1.05 -0.97 -8.32
CA PRO A 100 0.05 -0.75 -7.38
C PRO A 100 0.29 -1.97 -6.46
N LEU A 101 1.43 -1.99 -5.78
CA LEU A 101 1.78 -3.00 -4.76
C LEU A 101 1.79 -2.43 -3.33
N TYR A 102 1.22 -1.25 -3.15
CA TYR A 102 1.22 -0.55 -1.86
C TYR A 102 -0.02 0.35 -1.75
N SER A 103 -0.31 0.75 -0.52
CA SER A 103 -1.41 1.67 -0.19
C SER A 103 -0.92 2.65 0.87
N LEU A 104 -1.38 3.91 0.78
CA LEU A 104 -1.03 4.98 1.69
C LEU A 104 -2.30 5.53 2.32
N GLY A 105 -2.33 5.60 3.65
CA GLY A 105 -3.51 6.03 4.40
C GLY A 105 -3.17 7.02 5.50
N TYR A 106 -4.03 8.02 5.69
CA TYR A 106 -4.01 8.91 6.84
C TYR A 106 -5.38 8.89 7.51
N LEU A 107 -5.38 8.41 8.76
CA LEU A 107 -6.57 8.30 9.60
C LEU A 107 -6.59 9.48 10.57
N HIS A 108 -7.71 10.17 10.66
CA HIS A 108 -7.91 11.31 11.56
C HIS A 108 -9.25 11.22 12.29
N GLY A 109 -9.48 12.09 13.27
CA GLY A 109 -10.76 12.11 14.01
C GLY A 109 -10.87 11.06 15.11
N TYR A 110 -9.75 10.45 15.53
CA TYR A 110 -9.73 9.69 16.78
C TYR A 110 -10.24 10.57 17.92
N ALA A 111 -11.14 10.04 18.75
CA ALA A 111 -11.55 10.73 19.96
C ALA A 111 -10.30 11.05 20.79
N ASP A 112 -10.18 12.32 21.22
CA ASP A 112 -9.27 12.64 22.30
C ASP A 112 -9.70 11.80 23.50
N GLY A 113 -8.78 11.00 24.04
CA GLY A 113 -9.04 10.15 25.19
C GLY A 113 -9.47 10.94 26.42
#